data_AF-A0A160TEH9-F1
#
_entry.id   AF-A0A160TEH9-F1
#
_cell.length_a   1.000
_cell.length_b   1.000
_cell.length_c   1.000
_cell.angle_alpha   90.00
_cell.angle_beta   90.00
_cell.angle_gamma   90.00
#
_symmetry.space_group_name_H-M   'P 1'
#
loop_
_entity.id
_entity.type
_entity.pdbx_description
1 polymer ?
#
loop_
_entity_poly.entity_id
_entity_poly.type
_entity_poly.pdbx_seq_one_letter_code
_entity_poly.pdbx_strand_id
1 'polypeptide(L)'
;MRHVFTILTFLILSITVSYASASDSICHGTTSNGSLENGVQLPSEGNNFESYSNVARLAGRTYVHSSVYNIVVAAYSDLEREQPNKVYKYAETGFKDGGQFSPHKTHRNGLSVDFMVPVVNSIGESVHLPTNPFNKFGYNIEFDNSGHYEDFKIDYEAMAAHIVALHSEAKKLGYDIWRVIFAPELHPNLFKTKYGVYLKENIQFSIKRSWVRHDEHYHVDFIVPCQ
;
A
#
# COMPACT_ATOMS: atom_id res chain seq x y z
N MET A 1 2.23 67.17 -42.66
CA MET A 1 3.40 66.43 -42.15
C MET A 1 3.23 66.19 -40.66
N ARG A 2 2.94 64.95 -40.26
CA ARG A 2 3.34 64.29 -38.99
C ARG A 2 2.53 63.01 -38.85
N HIS A 3 3.12 61.89 -39.29
CA HIS A 3 2.63 60.55 -38.96
C HIS A 3 3.14 60.21 -37.56
N VAL A 4 2.23 59.92 -36.64
CA VAL A 4 2.56 59.35 -35.33
C VAL A 4 2.26 57.85 -35.43
N PHE A 5 3.32 57.04 -35.46
CA PHE A 5 3.22 55.59 -35.35
C PHE A 5 3.15 55.23 -33.86
N THR A 6 1.98 54.79 -33.41
CA THR A 6 1.81 54.22 -32.07
C THR A 6 2.24 52.74 -32.13
N ILE A 7 3.44 52.43 -31.64
CA ILE A 7 3.91 51.05 -31.49
C ILE A 7 3.25 50.48 -30.22
N LEU A 8 2.33 49.54 -30.41
CA LEU A 8 1.70 48.80 -29.32
C LEU A 8 2.61 47.62 -28.96
N THR A 9 3.42 47.77 -27.92
CA THR A 9 4.29 46.71 -27.41
C THR A 9 3.45 45.70 -26.63
N PHE A 10 3.14 44.55 -27.24
CA PHE A 10 2.54 43.41 -26.54
C PHE A 10 3.60 42.73 -25.66
N LEU A 11 3.49 42.92 -24.35
CA LEU A 11 4.31 42.21 -23.37
C LEU A 11 3.72 40.80 -23.17
N ILE A 12 4.31 39.81 -23.83
CA ILE A 12 3.96 38.39 -23.61
C ILE A 12 4.59 37.97 -22.29
N LEU A 13 3.76 37.90 -21.24
CA LEU A 13 4.16 37.37 -19.94
C LEU A 13 4.18 35.84 -20.03
N SER A 14 5.35 35.27 -20.32
CA SER A 14 5.58 33.83 -20.30
C SER A 14 5.55 33.34 -18.85
N ILE A 15 4.42 32.77 -18.42
CA ILE A 15 4.27 32.08 -17.15
C ILE A 15 5.01 30.74 -17.27
N THR A 16 6.26 30.69 -16.81
CA THR A 16 6.96 29.42 -16.61
C THR A 16 6.39 28.77 -15.35
N VAL A 17 5.52 27.78 -15.53
CA VAL A 17 5.09 26.89 -14.45
C VAL A 17 6.29 26.03 -14.06
N SER A 18 7.00 26.43 -13.01
CA SER A 18 8.02 25.58 -12.39
C SER A 18 7.30 24.44 -11.68
N TYR A 19 7.28 23.26 -12.32
CA TYR A 19 6.94 22.02 -11.63
C TYR A 19 8.05 21.77 -10.60
N ALA A 20 7.77 22.07 -9.33
CA ALA A 20 8.64 21.64 -8.25
C ALA A 20 8.60 20.11 -8.21
N SER A 21 9.68 19.46 -8.68
CA SER A 21 9.88 18.03 -8.44
C SER A 21 9.92 17.83 -6.93
N ALA A 22 8.98 17.06 -6.38
CA ALA A 22 9.07 16.63 -5.00
C ALA A 22 10.41 15.93 -4.82
N SER A 23 11.17 16.31 -3.79
CA SER A 23 12.42 15.64 -3.46
C SER A 23 12.15 14.18 -3.13
N ASP A 24 13.01 13.29 -3.61
CA ASP A 24 12.95 11.88 -3.25
C ASP A 24 12.97 11.72 -1.73
N SER A 25 12.24 10.71 -1.24
CA SER A 25 12.28 10.36 0.18
C SER A 25 13.65 9.81 0.56
N ILE A 26 14.02 9.99 1.82
CA ILE A 26 15.19 9.36 2.43
C ILE A 26 14.70 8.61 3.65
N CYS A 27 14.82 7.29 3.65
CA CYS A 27 14.60 6.49 4.85
C CYS A 27 15.89 6.35 5.63
N HIS A 28 15.78 6.31 6.97
CA HIS A 28 16.90 6.08 7.88
C HIS A 28 16.64 4.87 8.76
N GLY A 29 17.69 4.12 9.09
CA GLY A 29 17.63 3.00 10.02
C GLY A 29 16.73 1.85 9.56
N THR A 30 16.02 1.22 10.50
CA THR A 30 15.22 0.00 10.23
C THR A 30 13.72 0.25 10.40
N THR A 31 12.91 -0.71 9.93
CA THR A 31 11.44 -0.63 10.06
C THR A 31 10.97 -0.51 11.51
N SER A 32 11.76 -0.96 12.50
CA SER A 32 11.47 -0.85 13.93
C SER A 32 12.26 0.23 14.68
N ASN A 33 13.21 0.90 14.05
CA ASN A 33 13.99 1.99 14.62
C ASN A 33 14.55 2.86 13.49
N GLY A 34 13.72 3.79 13.02
CA GLY A 34 14.05 4.60 11.86
C GLY A 34 13.20 5.87 11.78
N SER A 35 13.46 6.64 10.73
CA SER A 35 12.75 7.86 10.38
C SER A 35 12.63 7.96 8.86
N LEU A 36 11.84 8.92 8.41
CA LEU A 36 11.60 9.20 7.00
C LEU A 36 11.75 10.70 6.77
N GLU A 37 12.36 11.08 5.66
CA GLU A 37 12.34 12.45 5.15
C GLU A 37 11.53 12.47 3.86
N ASN A 38 10.79 13.57 3.64
CA ASN A 38 9.94 13.76 2.47
C ASN A 38 8.96 12.60 2.25
N GLY A 39 8.36 12.07 3.32
CA GLY A 39 7.36 11.02 3.21
C GLY A 39 6.19 11.46 2.34
N VAL A 40 5.68 10.52 1.54
CA VAL A 40 4.59 10.73 0.60
C VAL A 40 3.36 9.98 1.08
N GLN A 41 2.22 10.66 1.12
CA GLN A 41 0.97 10.05 1.54
C GLN A 41 0.34 9.24 0.41
N LEU A 42 -0.10 8.01 0.69
CA LEU A 42 -0.86 7.22 -0.29
C LEU A 42 -2.22 7.89 -0.64
N PRO A 43 -2.72 7.71 -1.89
CA PRO A 43 -4.01 8.24 -2.32
C PRO A 43 -5.15 7.66 -1.47
N SER A 44 -6.19 8.44 -1.17
CA SER A 44 -7.33 7.93 -0.38
C SER A 44 -8.07 6.81 -1.08
N GLU A 45 -8.11 6.85 -2.41
CA GLU A 45 -8.77 5.89 -3.27
C GLU A 45 -8.15 5.92 -4.67
N GLY A 46 -8.43 4.87 -5.44
CA GLY A 46 -8.24 4.76 -6.87
C GLY A 46 -9.32 3.85 -7.46
N ASN A 47 -9.19 3.48 -8.74
CA ASN A 47 -10.25 2.76 -9.46
C ASN A 47 -10.63 1.40 -8.84
N ASN A 48 -9.69 0.72 -8.20
CA ASN A 48 -9.88 -0.60 -7.59
C ASN A 48 -9.39 -0.70 -6.14
N PHE A 49 -9.07 0.42 -5.48
CA PHE A 49 -8.60 0.39 -4.10
C PHE A 49 -9.07 1.59 -3.28
N GLU A 50 -9.17 1.41 -1.96
CA GLU A 50 -9.44 2.48 -1.01
C GLU A 50 -8.54 2.40 0.23
N SER A 51 -8.40 3.51 0.95
CA SER A 51 -7.79 3.53 2.28
C SER A 51 -8.76 2.97 3.33
N TYR A 52 -8.23 2.26 4.33
CA TYR A 52 -9.03 1.68 5.41
C TYR A 52 -9.81 2.68 6.26
N SER A 53 -9.37 3.95 6.32
CA SER A 53 -10.00 4.98 7.15
C SER A 53 -9.63 6.38 6.71
N ASN A 54 -10.62 7.18 6.30
CA ASN A 54 -10.44 8.60 6.00
C ASN A 54 -9.90 9.38 7.22
N VAL A 55 -10.36 9.05 8.43
CA VAL A 55 -9.90 9.71 9.66
C VAL A 55 -8.43 9.41 9.92
N ALA A 56 -8.01 8.16 9.81
CA ALA A 56 -6.62 7.80 10.04
C ALA A 56 -5.67 8.34 8.95
N ARG A 57 -6.17 8.42 7.72
CA ARG A 57 -5.48 9.11 6.63
C ARG A 57 -5.27 10.59 6.96
N LEU A 58 -6.32 11.30 7.37
CA LEU A 58 -6.21 12.71 7.80
C LEU A 58 -5.31 12.89 9.03
N ALA A 59 -5.26 11.91 9.92
CA ALA A 59 -4.32 11.87 11.05
C ALA A 59 -2.87 11.55 10.65
N GLY A 60 -2.59 11.41 9.34
CA GLY A 60 -1.25 11.28 8.80
C GLY A 60 -0.60 9.90 8.96
N ARG A 61 -1.38 8.83 9.09
CA ARG A 61 -0.91 7.45 9.34
C ARG A 61 -0.64 6.62 8.08
N THR A 62 -0.60 7.29 6.93
CA THR A 62 -0.64 6.68 5.58
C THR A 62 0.51 7.18 4.69
N TYR A 63 1.64 7.56 5.32
CA TYR A 63 2.84 8.02 4.63
C TYR A 63 3.86 6.90 4.46
N VAL A 64 4.46 6.86 3.28
CA VAL A 64 5.48 5.91 2.85
C VAL A 64 6.64 6.62 2.16
N HIS A 65 7.72 5.91 1.92
CA HIS A 65 8.80 6.34 1.04
C HIS A 65 8.30 6.51 -0.41
N SER A 66 8.82 7.50 -1.16
CA SER A 66 8.40 7.79 -2.55
C SER A 66 8.48 6.57 -3.48
N SER A 67 9.53 5.76 -3.40
CA SER A 67 9.61 4.49 -4.12
C SER A 67 8.50 3.49 -3.76
N VAL A 68 8.16 3.38 -2.48
CA VAL A 68 7.07 2.48 -2.02
C VAL A 68 5.72 3.00 -2.50
N TYR A 69 5.51 4.32 -2.48
CA TYR A 69 4.33 4.94 -3.09
C TYR A 69 4.17 4.53 -4.56
N ASN A 70 5.25 4.64 -5.35
CA ASN A 70 5.22 4.29 -6.78
C ASN A 70 4.90 2.81 -6.99
N ILE A 71 5.50 1.92 -6.20
CA ILE A 71 5.26 0.47 -6.25
C ILE A 71 3.79 0.15 -5.97
N VAL A 72 3.23 0.70 -4.90
CA VAL A 72 1.85 0.41 -4.47
C VAL A 72 0.85 0.90 -5.50
N VAL A 73 0.98 2.14 -5.97
CA VAL A 73 0.03 2.71 -6.95
C VAL A 73 0.13 2.00 -8.30
N ALA A 74 1.34 1.65 -8.75
CA ALA A 74 1.52 0.91 -9.98
C ALA A 74 0.97 -0.53 -9.88
N ALA A 75 1.11 -1.18 -8.72
CA ALA A 75 0.57 -2.51 -8.49
C ALA A 75 -0.96 -2.51 -8.58
N TYR A 76 -1.63 -1.51 -8.02
CA TYR A 76 -3.08 -1.35 -8.16
C TYR A 76 -3.50 -1.11 -9.61
N SER A 77 -2.75 -0.32 -10.37
CA SER A 77 -2.99 -0.09 -11.81
C SER A 77 -2.86 -1.38 -12.63
N ASP A 78 -1.86 -2.21 -12.34
CA ASP A 78 -1.70 -3.51 -13.00
C ASP A 78 -2.85 -4.47 -12.65
N LEU A 79 -3.29 -4.49 -11.39
CA LEU A 79 -4.43 -5.30 -10.94
C LEU A 79 -5.77 -4.82 -11.47
N GLU A 80 -5.96 -3.52 -11.69
CA GLU A 80 -7.17 -2.99 -12.31
C GLU A 80 -7.34 -3.60 -13.71
N ARG A 81 -6.23 -3.74 -14.45
CA ARG A 81 -6.21 -4.32 -15.79
C ARG A 81 -6.31 -5.85 -15.76
N GLU A 82 -5.64 -6.51 -14.83
CA GLU A 82 -5.61 -7.98 -14.75
C GLU A 82 -6.89 -8.56 -14.13
N GLN A 83 -7.45 -7.88 -13.14
CA GLN A 83 -8.55 -8.34 -12.29
C GLN A 83 -9.57 -7.20 -12.08
N PRO A 84 -10.26 -6.73 -13.14
CA PRO A 84 -11.09 -5.52 -13.09
C PRO A 84 -12.29 -5.58 -12.14
N ASN A 85 -12.67 -6.79 -11.70
CA ASN A 85 -13.77 -7.01 -10.78
C ASN A 85 -13.30 -7.22 -9.32
N LYS A 86 -12.02 -6.97 -9.02
CA LYS A 86 -11.45 -7.12 -7.68
C LYS A 86 -11.19 -5.76 -7.07
N VAL A 87 -11.47 -5.66 -5.78
CA VAL A 87 -11.24 -4.44 -5.02
C VAL A 87 -10.29 -4.71 -3.85
N TYR A 88 -9.46 -3.72 -3.55
CA TYR A 88 -8.37 -3.83 -2.58
C TYR A 88 -8.46 -2.72 -1.54
N LYS A 89 -7.79 -2.92 -0.41
CA LYS A 89 -7.74 -1.92 0.65
C LYS A 89 -6.37 -1.93 1.31
N TYR A 90 -5.74 -0.76 1.40
CA TYR A 90 -4.54 -0.58 2.20
C TYR A 90 -4.88 0.02 3.56
N ALA A 91 -4.08 -0.31 4.56
CA ALA A 91 -4.30 0.05 5.95
C ALA A 91 -3.18 0.97 6.47
N GLU A 92 -2.66 0.70 7.66
CA GLU A 92 -1.63 1.53 8.26
C GLU A 92 -0.28 1.41 7.54
N THR A 93 0.43 2.54 7.49
CA THR A 93 1.82 2.63 6.99
C THR A 93 2.62 3.36 8.07
N GLY A 94 3.34 4.45 7.77
CA GLY A 94 3.98 5.31 8.76
C GLY A 94 3.45 6.74 8.82
N PHE A 95 4.15 7.55 9.63
CA PHE A 95 4.03 9.01 9.65
C PHE A 95 4.90 9.65 8.57
N LYS A 96 4.59 10.91 8.24
CA LYS A 96 5.34 11.71 7.24
C LYS A 96 6.84 11.72 7.49
N ASP A 97 7.24 11.86 8.74
CA ASP A 97 8.64 11.90 9.16
C ASP A 97 9.13 10.56 9.75
N GLY A 98 8.31 9.50 9.63
CA GLY A 98 8.57 8.19 10.22
C GLY A 98 8.53 8.21 11.75
N GLY A 99 9.43 7.47 12.39
CA GLY A 99 9.57 7.42 13.85
C GLY A 99 8.59 6.46 14.55
N GLN A 100 8.46 6.60 15.86
CA GLN A 100 7.64 5.72 16.70
C GLN A 100 6.16 5.75 16.28
N PHE A 101 5.66 4.62 15.80
CA PHE A 101 4.30 4.51 15.27
C PHE A 101 3.39 3.65 16.16
N SER A 102 2.92 4.19 17.29
CA SER A 102 2.04 3.44 18.20
C SER A 102 0.70 3.06 17.54
N PRO A 103 0.12 1.87 17.81
CA PRO A 103 0.62 0.79 18.69
C PRO A 103 1.63 -0.16 18.04
N HIS A 104 1.98 0.06 16.77
CA HIS A 104 2.93 -0.77 16.05
C HIS A 104 4.35 -0.63 16.60
N LYS A 105 5.10 -1.72 16.44
CA LYS A 105 6.54 -1.75 16.75
C LYS A 105 7.39 -1.36 15.53
N THR A 106 6.86 -1.59 14.33
CA THR A 106 7.49 -1.32 13.02
C THR A 106 6.96 -0.03 12.41
N HIS A 107 6.94 0.08 11.07
CA HIS A 107 6.40 1.22 10.30
C HIS A 107 7.14 2.55 10.46
N ARG A 108 8.39 2.52 10.91
CA ARG A 108 9.11 3.75 11.32
C ARG A 108 9.88 4.46 10.22
N ASN A 109 10.19 3.81 9.11
CA ASN A 109 11.08 4.35 8.08
C ASN A 109 10.41 4.45 6.68
N GLY A 110 9.08 4.34 6.61
CA GLY A 110 8.34 4.44 5.36
C GLY A 110 8.41 3.24 4.42
N LEU A 111 8.99 2.11 4.86
CA LEU A 111 9.17 0.91 4.05
C LEU A 111 8.21 -0.25 4.39
N SER A 112 7.16 0.04 5.15
CA SER A 112 6.19 -0.96 5.59
C SER A 112 4.78 -0.52 5.24
N VAL A 113 3.95 -1.44 4.74
CA VAL A 113 2.54 -1.20 4.44
C VAL A 113 1.71 -2.39 4.93
N ASP A 114 0.67 -2.10 5.70
CA ASP A 114 -0.39 -3.07 5.99
C ASP A 114 -1.43 -2.99 4.87
N PHE A 115 -1.93 -4.14 4.45
CA PHE A 115 -3.03 -4.28 3.50
C PHE A 115 -4.10 -5.17 4.09
N MET A 116 -5.36 -4.75 4.02
CA MET A 116 -6.47 -5.61 4.42
C MET A 116 -6.56 -6.78 3.45
N VAL A 117 -6.90 -7.97 3.95
CA VAL A 117 -7.16 -9.11 3.07
C VAL A 117 -8.32 -8.79 2.14
N PRO A 118 -8.17 -8.98 0.81
CA PRO A 118 -9.30 -8.95 -0.10
C PRO A 118 -10.31 -10.03 0.29
N VAL A 119 -11.60 -9.73 0.19
CA VAL A 119 -12.67 -10.67 0.52
C VAL A 119 -13.71 -10.75 -0.58
N VAL A 120 -14.43 -11.86 -0.58
CA VAL A 120 -15.71 -12.00 -1.29
C VAL A 120 -16.86 -12.14 -0.31
N ASN A 121 -18.04 -11.67 -0.70
CA ASN A 121 -19.29 -11.88 0.04
C ASN A 121 -19.87 -13.29 -0.19
N SER A 122 -21.04 -13.58 0.40
CA SER A 122 -21.72 -14.87 0.32
C SER A 122 -22.12 -15.32 -1.09
N ILE A 123 -22.20 -14.39 -2.04
CA ILE A 123 -22.48 -14.69 -3.46
C ILE A 123 -21.22 -14.67 -4.34
N GLY A 124 -20.03 -14.50 -3.75
CA GLY A 124 -18.74 -14.58 -4.43
C GLY A 124 -18.26 -13.28 -5.09
N GLU A 125 -18.92 -12.14 -4.83
CA GLU A 125 -18.49 -10.84 -5.34
C GLU A 125 -17.36 -10.26 -4.49
N SER A 126 -16.36 -9.67 -5.13
CA SER A 126 -15.29 -8.98 -4.42
C SER A 126 -15.81 -7.69 -3.81
N VAL A 127 -15.59 -7.53 -2.51
CA VAL A 127 -16.02 -6.37 -1.73
C VAL A 127 -14.91 -5.93 -0.79
N HIS A 128 -14.93 -4.68 -0.38
CA HIS A 128 -13.99 -4.22 0.63
C HIS A 128 -14.32 -4.86 2.00
N LEU A 129 -13.30 -5.38 2.67
CA LEU A 129 -13.43 -5.76 4.08
C LEU A 129 -13.94 -4.54 4.87
N PRO A 130 -15.03 -4.67 5.65
CA PRO A 130 -15.58 -3.56 6.40
C PRO A 130 -14.57 -3.01 7.41
N THR A 131 -14.33 -1.70 7.36
CA THR A 131 -13.43 -1.00 8.29
C THR A 131 -14.19 0.16 8.92
N ASN A 132 -14.47 0.06 10.22
CA ASN A 132 -15.22 1.06 10.98
C ASN A 132 -14.70 1.17 12.42
N PRO A 133 -15.06 2.21 13.18
CA PRO A 133 -14.57 2.37 14.55
C PRO A 133 -14.89 1.19 15.49
N PHE A 134 -16.01 0.49 15.28
CA PHE A 134 -16.43 -0.63 16.15
C PHE A 134 -15.56 -1.88 15.99
N ASN A 135 -15.02 -2.11 14.79
CA ASN A 135 -14.07 -3.21 14.53
C ASN A 135 -12.61 -2.74 14.49
N LYS A 136 -12.30 -1.61 15.14
CA LYS A 136 -10.97 -0.98 15.14
C LYS A 136 -10.42 -0.79 13.72
N PHE A 137 -11.28 -0.36 12.81
CA PHE A 137 -10.98 -0.18 11.39
C PHE A 137 -10.47 -1.46 10.70
N GLY A 138 -11.01 -2.63 11.07
CA GLY A 138 -10.66 -3.94 10.51
C GLY A 138 -9.80 -4.79 11.44
N TYR A 139 -8.94 -4.18 12.25
CA TYR A 139 -7.98 -4.86 13.15
C TYR A 139 -8.59 -5.63 14.34
N ASN A 140 -9.93 -5.74 14.40
CA ASN A 140 -10.64 -6.54 15.39
C ASN A 140 -11.49 -7.65 14.73
N ILE A 141 -11.29 -7.89 13.43
CA ILE A 141 -11.84 -9.02 12.69
C ILE A 141 -10.89 -10.21 12.91
N GLU A 142 -11.45 -11.41 13.07
CA GLU A 142 -10.69 -12.65 13.14
C GLU A 142 -11.27 -13.67 12.16
N PHE A 143 -10.49 -14.04 11.15
CA PHE A 143 -10.86 -15.13 10.24
C PHE A 143 -10.58 -16.50 10.89
N ASP A 144 -11.39 -17.49 10.55
CA ASP A 144 -11.09 -18.88 10.91
C ASP A 144 -9.96 -19.48 10.05
N ASN A 145 -9.50 -20.69 10.37
CA ASN A 145 -8.43 -21.38 9.63
C ASN A 145 -8.77 -21.67 8.15
N SER A 146 -10.03 -21.55 7.77
CA SER A 146 -10.50 -21.68 6.39
C SER A 146 -10.68 -20.33 5.68
N GLY A 147 -10.40 -19.22 6.38
CA GLY A 147 -10.49 -17.86 5.87
C GLY A 147 -11.91 -17.33 5.84
N HIS A 148 -12.80 -17.75 6.74
CA HIS A 148 -14.17 -17.20 6.84
C HIS A 148 -14.33 -16.29 8.07
N TYR A 149 -15.12 -15.24 7.90
CA TYR A 149 -15.56 -14.33 8.95
C TYR A 149 -16.96 -13.82 8.56
N GLU A 150 -17.99 -14.15 9.36
CA GLU A 150 -19.39 -13.86 9.02
C GLU A 150 -19.73 -14.29 7.58
N ASP A 151 -20.27 -13.38 6.75
CA ASP A 151 -20.61 -13.61 5.35
C ASP A 151 -19.42 -13.42 4.39
N PHE A 152 -18.20 -13.19 4.93
CA PHE A 152 -17.00 -12.92 4.15
C PHE A 152 -16.08 -14.12 4.12
N LYS A 153 -15.43 -14.29 2.96
CA LYS A 153 -14.33 -15.23 2.77
C LYS A 153 -13.12 -14.52 2.18
N ILE A 154 -11.93 -14.83 2.67
CA ILE A 154 -10.67 -14.34 2.09
C ILE A 154 -10.58 -14.76 0.62
N ASP A 155 -10.39 -13.77 -0.25
CA ASP A 155 -10.06 -13.96 -1.65
C ASP A 155 -8.55 -14.15 -1.79
N TYR A 156 -8.11 -15.39 -1.56
CA TYR A 156 -6.70 -15.74 -1.64
C TYR A 156 -6.10 -15.48 -3.03
N GLU A 157 -6.89 -15.59 -4.10
CA GLU A 157 -6.41 -15.30 -5.45
C GLU A 157 -6.11 -13.82 -5.64
N ALA A 158 -7.02 -12.94 -5.20
CA ALA A 158 -6.79 -11.50 -5.24
C ALA A 158 -5.60 -11.09 -4.34
N MET A 159 -5.51 -11.67 -3.14
CA MET A 159 -4.38 -11.43 -2.24
C MET A 159 -3.05 -11.85 -2.86
N ALA A 160 -2.98 -13.05 -3.44
CA ALA A 160 -1.77 -13.58 -4.05
C ALA A 160 -1.35 -12.75 -5.28
N ALA A 161 -2.32 -12.36 -6.12
CA ALA A 161 -2.09 -11.46 -7.24
C ALA A 161 -1.49 -10.13 -6.80
N HIS A 162 -2.00 -9.55 -5.72
CA HIS A 162 -1.50 -8.29 -5.22
C HIS A 162 -0.07 -8.37 -4.69
N ILE A 163 0.28 -9.42 -3.95
CA ILE A 163 1.68 -9.64 -3.51
C ILE A 163 2.61 -9.79 -4.72
N VAL A 164 2.19 -10.50 -5.77
CA VAL A 164 2.95 -10.65 -7.02
C VAL A 164 3.11 -9.30 -7.74
N ALA A 165 2.04 -8.51 -7.84
CA ALA A 165 2.07 -7.20 -8.47
C ALA A 165 3.01 -6.25 -7.73
N LEU A 166 2.94 -6.19 -6.39
CA LEU A 166 3.86 -5.41 -5.56
C LEU A 166 5.32 -5.82 -5.79
N HIS A 167 5.60 -7.13 -5.82
CA HIS A 167 6.95 -7.62 -6.06
C HIS A 167 7.42 -7.31 -7.49
N SER A 168 6.55 -7.45 -8.49
CA SER A 168 6.86 -7.13 -9.88
C SER A 168 7.21 -5.65 -10.05
N GLU A 169 6.41 -4.75 -9.49
CA GLU A 169 6.66 -3.31 -9.51
C GLU A 169 7.92 -2.92 -8.73
N ALA A 170 8.17 -3.55 -7.59
CA ALA A 170 9.43 -3.36 -6.85
C ALA A 170 10.63 -3.73 -7.74
N LYS A 171 10.59 -4.90 -8.40
CA LYS A 171 11.66 -5.34 -9.32
C LYS A 171 11.83 -4.41 -10.52
N LYS A 172 10.75 -3.87 -11.10
CA LYS A 172 10.82 -2.88 -12.20
C LYS A 172 11.61 -1.63 -11.81
N LEU A 173 11.56 -1.23 -10.53
CA LEU A 173 12.31 -0.11 -9.98
C LEU A 173 13.69 -0.50 -9.41
N GLY A 174 14.11 -1.76 -9.53
CA GLY A 174 15.38 -2.25 -9.01
C GLY A 174 15.39 -2.52 -7.50
N TYR A 175 14.21 -2.63 -6.89
CA TYR A 175 14.00 -2.91 -5.46
C TYR A 175 13.47 -4.34 -5.24
N ASP A 176 13.19 -4.68 -3.99
CA ASP A 176 12.67 -5.99 -3.61
C ASP A 176 11.66 -5.92 -2.45
N ILE A 177 11.04 -7.04 -2.12
CA ILE A 177 10.26 -7.23 -0.89
C ILE A 177 11.12 -8.05 0.07
N TRP A 178 11.30 -7.56 1.30
CA TRP A 178 12.00 -8.31 2.35
C TRP A 178 11.14 -9.48 2.80
N ARG A 179 9.92 -9.20 3.22
CA ARG A 179 9.01 -10.22 3.73
C ARG A 179 7.56 -9.79 3.68
N VAL A 180 6.71 -10.81 3.69
CA VAL A 180 5.27 -10.68 3.94
C VAL A 180 4.94 -11.36 5.27
N ILE A 181 4.25 -10.66 6.16
CA ILE A 181 3.71 -11.22 7.40
C ILE A 181 2.21 -11.40 7.21
N PHE A 182 1.77 -12.64 7.27
CA PHE A 182 0.39 -13.07 7.21
C PHE A 182 0.23 -14.31 8.11
N ALA A 183 -0.95 -14.58 8.63
CA ALA A 183 -1.22 -15.69 9.54
C ALA A 183 -0.71 -17.04 8.97
N PRO A 184 0.28 -17.70 9.63
CA PRO A 184 0.90 -18.92 9.09
C PRO A 184 -0.09 -20.06 8.79
N GLU A 185 -1.14 -20.20 9.60
CA GLU A 185 -2.22 -21.16 9.37
C GLU A 185 -2.98 -20.98 8.05
N LEU A 186 -2.98 -19.77 7.48
CA LEU A 186 -3.68 -19.45 6.24
C LEU A 186 -2.78 -19.53 5.00
N HIS A 187 -1.46 -19.64 5.17
CA HIS A 187 -0.51 -19.79 4.07
C HIS A 187 -0.82 -20.96 3.13
N PRO A 188 -1.25 -22.16 3.61
CA PRO A 188 -1.59 -23.25 2.73
C PRO A 188 -2.71 -22.92 1.73
N ASN A 189 -3.65 -22.05 2.08
CA ASN A 189 -4.71 -21.61 1.18
C ASN A 189 -4.17 -20.60 0.15
N LEU A 190 -3.37 -19.64 0.60
CA LEU A 190 -2.68 -18.68 -0.28
C LEU A 190 -1.81 -19.37 -1.32
N PHE A 191 -1.11 -20.44 -0.93
CA PHE A 191 -0.21 -21.20 -1.81
C PHE A 191 -0.89 -22.19 -2.75
N LYS A 192 -2.21 -22.40 -2.63
CA LYS A 192 -3.00 -23.19 -3.60
C LYS A 192 -3.47 -22.38 -4.80
N THR A 193 -3.31 -21.06 -4.74
CA THR A 193 -3.68 -20.14 -5.83
C THR A 193 -2.80 -20.37 -7.06
N LYS A 194 -3.22 -19.85 -8.21
CA LYS A 194 -2.42 -19.90 -9.45
C LYS A 194 -1.07 -19.18 -9.31
N TYR A 195 -0.95 -18.23 -8.39
CA TYR A 195 0.30 -17.53 -8.07
C TYR A 195 1.14 -18.22 -6.99
N GLY A 196 0.63 -19.31 -6.39
CA GLY A 196 1.27 -19.94 -5.23
C GLY A 196 2.69 -20.44 -5.48
N VAL A 197 3.00 -20.90 -6.69
CA VAL A 197 4.38 -21.28 -7.08
C VAL A 197 5.31 -20.08 -7.04
N TYR A 198 4.91 -18.99 -7.71
CA TYR A 198 5.68 -17.74 -7.72
C TYR A 198 5.92 -17.22 -6.31
N LEU A 199 4.88 -17.21 -5.47
CA LEU A 199 4.99 -16.75 -4.08
C LEU A 199 6.02 -17.56 -3.28
N LYS A 200 6.02 -18.89 -3.40
CA LYS A 200 7.00 -19.73 -2.69
C LYS A 200 8.44 -19.52 -3.16
N GLU A 201 8.62 -19.24 -4.44
CA GLU A 201 9.95 -19.09 -5.05
C GLU A 201 10.54 -17.70 -4.81
N ASN A 202 9.70 -16.67 -4.69
CA ASN A 202 10.14 -15.28 -4.74
C ASN A 202 9.85 -14.47 -3.46
N ILE A 203 8.95 -14.93 -2.59
CA ILE A 203 8.50 -14.14 -1.44
C ILE A 203 8.80 -14.87 -0.13
N GLN A 204 9.47 -14.17 0.79
CA GLN A 204 9.68 -14.67 2.14
C GLN A 204 8.45 -14.38 3.01
N PHE A 205 7.72 -15.43 3.41
CA PHE A 205 6.64 -15.32 4.38
C PHE A 205 7.13 -15.55 5.82
N SER A 206 6.63 -14.76 6.77
CA SER A 206 6.90 -15.00 8.19
C SER A 206 6.19 -16.26 8.66
N ILE A 207 6.95 -17.26 9.14
CA ILE A 207 6.44 -18.54 9.64
C ILE A 207 6.11 -18.51 11.14
N LYS A 208 6.57 -17.50 11.88
CA LYS A 208 6.32 -17.39 13.32
C LYS A 208 4.97 -16.72 13.55
N ARG A 209 4.16 -17.30 14.43
CA ARG A 209 2.94 -16.65 14.91
C ARG A 209 3.29 -15.38 15.67
N SER A 210 2.64 -14.29 15.29
CA SER A 210 2.64 -13.05 16.07
C SER A 210 1.65 -13.19 17.24
N TRP A 211 1.84 -12.37 18.28
CA TRP A 211 0.93 -12.34 19.43
C TRP A 211 -0.44 -11.75 19.06
N VAL A 212 -0.43 -10.77 18.14
CA VAL A 212 -1.64 -10.29 17.45
C VAL A 212 -1.76 -11.09 16.15
N ARG A 213 -2.93 -11.69 15.91
CA ARG A 213 -3.19 -12.41 14.65
C ARG A 213 -3.12 -11.42 13.49
N HIS A 214 -2.72 -11.92 12.32
CA HIS A 214 -2.60 -11.14 11.08
C HIS A 214 -3.35 -11.91 10.01
N ASP A 215 -4.65 -12.16 10.25
CA ASP A 215 -5.52 -12.88 9.33
C ASP A 215 -6.50 -11.94 8.62
N GLU A 216 -6.73 -10.77 9.18
CA GLU A 216 -7.50 -9.65 8.65
C GLU A 216 -6.67 -8.71 7.76
N HIS A 217 -5.35 -8.73 7.92
CA HIS A 217 -4.40 -7.99 7.09
C HIS A 217 -3.11 -8.77 6.88
N TYR A 218 -2.35 -8.35 5.88
CA TYR A 218 -0.96 -8.77 5.68
C TYR A 218 -0.07 -7.55 5.60
N HIS A 219 1.11 -7.69 6.18
CA HIS A 219 2.11 -6.64 6.25
C HIS A 219 3.22 -6.93 5.25
N VAL A 220 3.62 -5.94 4.47
CA VAL A 220 4.70 -6.03 3.49
C VAL A 220 5.81 -5.07 3.87
N ASP A 221 7.02 -5.61 4.07
CA ASP A 221 8.24 -4.84 4.25
C ASP A 221 8.99 -4.79 2.91
N PHE A 222 9.27 -3.59 2.39
CA PHE A 222 10.02 -3.36 1.16
C PHE A 222 11.52 -3.18 1.42
N ILE A 223 12.35 -3.53 0.44
CA ILE A 223 13.79 -3.29 0.42
C ILE A 223 14.07 -2.12 -0.52
N VAL A 224 14.22 -0.94 0.08
CA VAL A 224 14.71 0.28 -0.58
C VAL A 224 15.96 0.72 0.18
N PRO A 225 17.05 1.18 -0.48
CA PRO A 225 18.24 1.65 0.22
C PRO A 225 17.94 2.78 1.21
N CYS A 226 18.31 2.58 2.48
CA CYS A 226 18.20 3.57 3.55
C CYS A 226 19.59 3.99 4.05
N GLN A 227 19.63 5.15 4.71
CA GLN A 227 20.81 5.70 5.38
C GLN A 227 20.93 5.24 6.83
#